data_AF-A0A7J7MX52-F1
#
_entry.id   AF-A0A7J7MX52-F1
#
_cell.length_a   1.000
_cell.length_b   1.000
_cell.length_c   1.000
_cell.angle_alpha   90.00
_cell.angle_beta   90.00
_cell.angle_gamma   90.00
#
_symmetry.space_group_name_H-M   'P 1'
#
loop_
_entity.id
_entity.type
_entity.pdbx_description
1 polymer ?
#
loop_
_entity_poly.entity_id
_entity_poly.type
_entity_poly.pdbx_seq_one_letter_code
_entity_poly.pdbx_strand_id
1 'polypeptide(L)'
;MVVFTLLDDLLEISQSHSTKDYHNIEGTLVLAMMLLSKVFLQILHDLSQLATFCKLWLGVLTRMEKYMKAKIKGKRSEKLQHLVPELLKSTLFVMKARGVLIPRSALGGDSLWELMWLHVNNINPSLQCEVFPNLDYVNV
;
A
#
# COMPACT_ATOMS: atom_id res chain seq x y z
N MET A 1 15.52 0.84 -3.32
CA MET A 1 15.27 1.28 -1.93
C MET A 1 15.34 2.79 -1.72
N VAL A 2 15.74 3.61 -2.71
CA VAL A 2 15.73 5.09 -2.60
C VAL A 2 14.30 5.67 -2.48
N VAL A 3 13.33 5.13 -3.23
CA VAL A 3 11.91 5.56 -3.14
C VAL A 3 11.35 5.36 -1.73
N PHE A 4 11.76 4.29 -1.05
CA PHE A 4 11.34 4.00 0.31
C PHE A 4 11.92 5.01 1.30
N THR A 5 13.23 5.27 1.24
CA THR A 5 13.85 6.30 2.07
C THR A 5 13.21 7.67 1.84
N LEU A 6 13.00 8.08 0.58
CA LEU A 6 12.31 9.32 0.24
C LEU A 6 10.90 9.42 0.87
N LEU A 7 10.14 8.33 0.87
CA LEU A 7 8.81 8.31 1.47
C LEU A 7 8.84 8.40 2.99
N ASP A 8 9.82 7.77 3.65
CA ASP A 8 10.00 7.90 5.11
C ASP A 8 10.41 9.33 5.46
N ASP A 9 11.40 9.89 4.76
CA ASP A 9 11.91 11.23 5.01
C ASP A 9 10.81 12.30 4.83
N LEU A 10 10.04 12.21 3.74
CA LEU A 10 8.90 13.10 3.51
C LEU A 10 7.85 13.00 4.61
N LEU A 11 7.59 11.79 5.09
CA LEU A 11 6.63 11.55 6.15
C LEU A 11 7.11 12.09 7.49
N GLU A 12 8.41 11.95 7.79
CA GLU A 12 9.04 12.51 8.99
C GLU A 12 9.00 14.04 8.97
N ILE A 13 9.38 14.66 7.84
CA ILE A 13 9.32 16.11 7.61
C ILE A 13 7.89 16.63 7.84
N SER A 14 6.88 15.91 7.36
CA SER A 14 5.47 16.31 7.53
C SER A 14 4.99 16.32 8.98
N GLN A 15 5.65 15.55 9.84
CA GLN A 15 5.29 15.40 11.26
C GLN A 15 6.11 16.32 12.16
N SER A 16 7.37 16.59 11.81
CA SER A 16 8.30 17.38 12.60
C SER A 16 8.12 18.89 12.44
N HIS A 17 7.63 19.36 11.28
CA HIS A 17 7.61 20.78 10.95
C HIS A 17 6.25 21.47 11.21
N SER A 18 6.28 22.48 12.08
CA SER A 18 5.21 23.46 12.32
C SER A 18 5.21 24.59 11.27
N THR A 19 5.32 24.27 9.98
CA THR A 19 5.53 25.30 8.94
C THR A 19 4.23 25.77 8.29
N LYS A 20 4.26 27.00 7.79
CA LYS A 20 3.17 27.72 7.08
C LYS A 20 2.68 27.00 5.81
N ASP A 21 3.44 26.04 5.28
CA ASP A 21 3.23 25.39 3.98
C ASP A 21 2.53 24.02 4.05
N TYR A 22 1.51 23.91 4.92
CA TYR A 22 0.75 22.67 5.13
C TYR A 22 0.21 22.07 3.83
N HIS A 23 -0.36 22.91 2.97
CA HIS A 23 -0.99 22.46 1.72
C HIS A 23 0.05 21.92 0.72
N ASN A 24 1.28 22.42 0.78
CA ASN A 24 2.38 21.97 -0.08
C ASN A 24 2.91 20.61 0.37
N ILE A 25 3.02 20.38 1.68
CA ILE A 25 3.48 19.11 2.24
C ILE A 25 2.43 18.01 2.01
N GLU A 26 1.16 18.28 2.29
CA GLU A 26 0.08 17.30 2.02
C GLU A 26 0.02 16.93 0.54
N GLY A 27 0.11 17.92 -0.36
CA GLY A 27 0.16 17.69 -1.81
C GLY A 27 1.37 16.84 -2.22
N THR A 28 2.53 17.07 -1.59
CA THR A 28 3.75 16.29 -1.86
C THR A 28 3.59 14.83 -1.42
N LEU A 29 3.00 14.58 -0.24
CA LEU A 29 2.73 13.22 0.24
C LEU A 29 1.75 12.47 -0.68
N VAL A 30 0.70 13.16 -1.15
CA VAL A 30 -0.25 12.63 -2.14
C VAL A 30 0.47 12.22 -3.42
N LEU A 31 1.28 13.11 -4.00
CA LEU A 31 2.04 12.83 -5.22
C LEU A 31 3.02 11.69 -5.03
N ALA A 32 3.69 11.61 -3.86
CA ALA A 32 4.62 10.54 -3.56
C ALA A 32 3.92 9.16 -3.49
N MET A 33 2.72 9.09 -2.92
CA MET A 33 1.93 7.86 -2.89
C MET A 33 1.44 7.45 -4.29
N MET A 34 0.99 8.40 -5.10
CA MET A 34 0.62 8.14 -6.49
C MET A 34 1.81 7.62 -7.30
N LEU A 35 2.97 8.24 -7.13
CA LEU A 35 4.20 7.83 -7.79
C LEU A 35 4.63 6.42 -7.38
N LEU A 36 4.60 6.12 -6.08
CA LEU A 36 4.89 4.77 -5.57
C LEU A 36 4.01 3.72 -6.24
N SER A 37 2.69 3.92 -6.22
CA SER A 37 1.74 2.97 -6.82
C SER A 37 1.97 2.83 -8.32
N LYS A 38 2.13 3.94 -9.04
CA LYS A 38 2.35 3.94 -10.49
C LYS A 38 3.64 3.23 -10.88
N VAL A 39 4.76 3.54 -10.22
CA VAL A 39 6.05 2.91 -10.50
C VAL A 39 5.96 1.42 -10.17
N PHE A 40 5.44 1.06 -8.99
CA PHE A 40 5.29 -0.33 -8.58
C PHE A 40 4.50 -1.15 -9.60
N LEU A 41 3.38 -0.61 -10.09
CA LEU A 41 2.56 -1.28 -11.12
C LEU A 41 3.24 -1.36 -12.48
N GLN A 42 4.00 -0.33 -12.87
CA GLN A 42 4.71 -0.31 -14.15
C GLN A 42 5.75 -1.43 -14.25
N ILE A 43 6.51 -1.66 -13.17
CA ILE A 43 7.56 -2.70 -13.12
C ILE A 43 7.10 -3.98 -12.40
N LEU A 44 5.81 -4.13 -12.13
CA LEU A 44 5.25 -5.24 -11.34
C LEU A 44 5.66 -6.61 -11.87
N HIS A 45 5.71 -6.77 -13.20
CA HIS A 45 6.12 -8.02 -13.82
C HIS A 45 7.55 -8.42 -13.39
N ASP A 46 8.50 -7.51 -13.54
CA ASP A 46 9.90 -7.77 -13.20
C ASP A 46 10.08 -7.93 -11.69
N LEU A 47 9.34 -7.14 -10.89
CA LEU A 47 9.34 -7.27 -9.43
C LEU A 47 8.82 -8.63 -8.98
N SER A 48 7.75 -9.14 -9.61
CA SER A 48 7.11 -10.40 -9.22
C SER A 48 8.00 -11.64 -9.40
N GLN A 49 9.03 -11.53 -10.25
CA GLN A 49 10.01 -12.59 -10.49
C GLN A 49 11.13 -12.61 -9.44
N LEU A 50 11.25 -11.58 -8.61
CA LEU A 50 12.27 -11.50 -7.58
C LEU A 50 11.93 -12.43 -6.41
N ALA A 51 12.92 -13.19 -5.93
CA ALA A 51 12.78 -13.99 -4.70
C ALA A 51 12.42 -13.14 -3.46
N THR A 52 12.70 -11.84 -3.50
CA THR A 52 12.40 -10.88 -2.42
C THR A 52 11.10 -10.12 -2.63
N PHE A 53 10.31 -10.46 -3.66
CA PHE A 53 9.07 -9.76 -3.99
C PHE A 53 8.14 -9.61 -2.79
N CYS A 54 7.93 -10.68 -2.02
CA CYS A 54 7.05 -10.68 -0.86
C CYS A 54 7.48 -9.63 0.18
N LYS A 55 8.79 -9.52 0.44
CA LYS A 55 9.34 -8.50 1.35
C LYS A 55 9.19 -7.09 0.78
N LEU A 56 9.37 -6.92 -0.53
CA LEU A 56 9.17 -5.63 -1.20
C LEU A 56 7.71 -5.18 -1.13
N TRP A 57 6.77 -6.10 -1.39
CA TRP A 57 5.35 -5.84 -1.36
C TRP A 57 4.86 -5.47 0.04
N LEU A 58 5.27 -6.22 1.07
CA LEU A 58 5.01 -5.84 2.47
C LEU A 58 5.58 -4.45 2.81
N GLY A 59 6.74 -4.10 2.25
CA GLY A 59 7.31 -2.76 2.38
C GLY A 59 6.43 -1.66 1.78
N VAL A 60 5.78 -1.92 0.64
CA VAL A 60 4.80 -1.00 0.03
C VAL A 60 3.57 -0.85 0.92
N LEU A 61 2.99 -1.96 1.37
CA LEU A 61 1.81 -1.98 2.24
C LEU A 61 2.04 -1.24 3.57
N THR A 62 3.17 -1.51 4.21
CA THR A 62 3.56 -0.84 5.47
C THR A 62 3.61 0.68 5.30
N ARG A 63 4.09 1.17 4.16
CA ARG A 63 4.17 2.62 3.87
C ARG A 63 2.80 3.23 3.60
N MET A 64 1.97 2.56 2.82
CA MET A 64 0.57 2.95 2.62
C MET A 64 -0.15 3.09 3.98
N GLU A 65 0.02 2.11 4.86
CA GLU A 65 -0.56 2.13 6.20
C GLU A 65 -0.01 3.27 7.07
N LYS A 66 1.31 3.53 7.04
CA LYS A 66 1.91 4.68 7.73
C LYS A 66 1.32 6.01 7.26
N TYR A 67 1.14 6.18 5.95
CA TYR A 67 0.55 7.40 5.38
C TYR A 67 -0.91 7.58 5.80
N MET A 68 -1.68 6.49 5.96
CA MET A 68 -3.03 6.53 6.56
C MET A 68 -3.01 6.97 8.03
N LYS A 69 -2.03 6.50 8.81
CA LYS A 69 -1.94 6.81 10.24
C LYS A 69 -1.30 8.18 10.53
N ALA A 70 -0.63 8.76 9.53
CA ALA A 70 0.08 10.02 9.65
C ALA A 70 -0.83 11.16 10.11
N LYS A 71 -0.35 11.90 11.11
CA LYS A 71 -1.00 13.11 11.58
C LYS A 71 -0.13 14.30 11.21
N ILE A 72 -0.64 15.15 10.34
CA ILE A 72 0.00 16.40 9.94
C ILE A 72 -0.66 17.50 10.78
N LYS A 73 0.12 18.15 11.66
CA LYS A 73 -0.39 19.12 12.66
C LYS A 73 -1.51 18.57 13.55
N GLY A 74 -1.39 17.30 13.96
CA GLY A 74 -2.34 16.66 14.86
C GLY A 74 -3.64 16.13 14.21
N LYS A 75 -3.86 16.39 12.91
CA LYS A 75 -5.00 15.87 12.14
C LYS A 75 -4.54 14.91 11.05
N ARG A 76 -5.37 13.91 10.74
CA ARG A 76 -5.15 13.03 9.58
C ARG A 76 -5.55 13.77 8.31
N SER A 77 -4.84 13.52 7.21
CA SER A 77 -5.16 14.10 5.90
C SER A 77 -6.35 13.39 5.27
N GLU A 78 -7.45 14.09 5.03
CA GLU A 78 -8.64 13.54 4.35
C GLU A 78 -8.30 13.05 2.94
N LYS A 79 -7.39 13.76 2.23
CA LYS A 79 -6.93 13.35 0.90
C LYS A 79 -6.22 12.01 0.94
N LEU A 80 -5.30 11.81 1.90
CA LEU A 80 -4.60 10.53 2.04
C LEU A 80 -5.56 9.41 2.49
N GLN A 81 -6.53 9.71 3.37
CA GLN A 81 -7.55 8.76 3.81
C GLN A 81 -8.37 8.19 2.65
N HIS A 82 -8.66 9.00 1.62
CA HIS A 82 -9.37 8.55 0.43
C HIS A 82 -8.44 7.92 -0.62
N LEU A 83 -7.30 8.55 -0.88
CA LEU A 83 -6.38 8.15 -1.94
C LEU A 83 -5.72 6.80 -1.70
N VAL A 84 -5.22 6.54 -0.48
CA VAL A 84 -4.42 5.35 -0.21
C VAL A 84 -5.24 4.06 -0.39
N PRO A 85 -6.48 3.94 0.13
CA PRO A 85 -7.33 2.78 -0.14
C PRO A 85 -7.62 2.58 -1.64
N GLU A 86 -7.88 3.65 -2.38
CA GLU A 86 -8.14 3.58 -3.83
C GLU A 86 -6.92 3.10 -4.63
N LEU A 87 -5.73 3.62 -4.32
CA LEU A 87 -4.48 3.15 -4.93
C LEU A 87 -4.20 1.68 -4.59
N LEU A 88 -4.43 1.29 -3.33
CA LEU A 88 -4.24 -0.09 -2.89
C LEU A 88 -5.20 -1.03 -3.63
N LYS A 89 -6.49 -0.67 -3.70
CA LYS A 89 -7.52 -1.40 -4.45
C LYS A 89 -7.12 -1.61 -5.90
N SER A 90 -6.77 -0.54 -6.60
CA SER A 90 -6.31 -0.59 -7.99
C SER A 90 -5.10 -1.52 -8.13
N THR A 91 -4.15 -1.43 -7.20
CA THR A 91 -2.95 -2.26 -7.20
C THR A 91 -3.28 -3.75 -7.04
N LEU A 92 -4.15 -4.09 -6.08
CA LEU A 92 -4.61 -5.47 -5.84
C LEU A 92 -5.35 -6.05 -7.05
N PHE A 93 -6.21 -5.27 -7.71
CA PHE A 93 -6.89 -5.69 -8.95
C PHE A 93 -5.91 -5.99 -10.07
N VAL A 94 -4.90 -5.14 -10.30
CA VAL A 94 -3.89 -5.38 -11.33
C VAL A 94 -3.04 -6.61 -11.00
N MET A 95 -2.63 -6.78 -9.73
CA MET A 95 -1.88 -7.96 -9.30
C MET A 95 -2.69 -9.25 -9.48
N LYS A 96 -3.98 -9.22 -9.17
CA LYS A 96 -4.90 -10.35 -9.42
C LYS A 96 -5.03 -10.65 -10.91
N ALA A 97 -5.27 -9.63 -11.74
CA ALA A 97 -5.41 -9.79 -13.19
C ALA A 97 -4.14 -10.34 -13.86
N ARG A 98 -2.96 -10.02 -13.32
CA ARG A 98 -1.67 -10.52 -13.81
C ARG A 98 -1.25 -11.86 -13.19
N GLY A 99 -2.09 -12.48 -12.35
CA GLY A 99 -1.78 -13.74 -11.69
C GLY A 99 -0.67 -13.66 -10.64
N VAL A 100 -0.30 -12.46 -10.18
CA VAL A 100 0.67 -12.25 -9.09
C VAL A 100 0.00 -12.47 -7.74
N LEU A 101 -1.28 -12.10 -7.62
CA LEU A 101 -2.08 -12.27 -6.41
C LEU A 101 -2.94 -13.53 -6.53
N ILE A 102 -2.36 -14.68 -6.17
CA ILE A 102 -3.04 -15.98 -6.19
C ILE A 102 -3.51 -16.32 -4.77
N PRO A 103 -4.81 -16.56 -4.56
CA PRO A 103 -5.30 -17.11 -3.30
C PRO A 103 -4.67 -18.48 -3.09
N ARG A 104 -3.81 -18.61 -2.08
CA ARG A 104 -3.10 -19.85 -1.70
C ARG A 104 -2.32 -20.48 -2.86
N SER A 105 -1.05 -20.09 -3.07
CA SER A 105 -0.11 -20.98 -3.80
C SER A 105 1.36 -20.82 -3.39
N ALA A 106 1.86 -21.91 -2.83
CA ALA A 106 3.16 -22.59 -3.00
C ALA A 106 4.51 -21.85 -2.88
N LEU A 107 4.59 -20.52 -3.00
CA LEU A 107 5.88 -19.81 -3.11
C LEU A 107 6.34 -19.12 -1.81
N GLY A 108 5.64 -19.31 -0.69
CA GLY A 108 6.06 -18.70 0.58
C GLY A 108 5.17 -18.86 1.82
N GLY A 109 4.28 -19.86 1.85
CA GLY A 109 3.48 -20.21 3.03
C GLY A 109 2.26 -19.30 3.30
N ASP A 110 1.25 -19.86 3.96
CA ASP A 110 0.00 -19.17 4.34
C ASP A 110 0.25 -17.84 5.09
N SER A 111 1.41 -17.69 5.74
CA SER A 111 1.81 -16.51 6.52
C SER A 111 1.97 -15.22 5.71
N LEU A 112 2.45 -15.25 4.46
CA LEU A 112 2.60 -14.04 3.65
C LEU A 112 1.26 -13.51 3.16
N TRP A 113 0.35 -14.41 2.82
CA TRP A 113 -1.02 -14.09 2.47
C TRP A 113 -1.73 -13.44 3.66
N GLU A 114 -1.60 -14.04 4.84
CA GLU A 114 -2.15 -13.50 6.10
C GLU A 114 -1.55 -12.13 6.46
N LEU A 115 -0.23 -11.96 6.39
CA LEU A 115 0.45 -10.69 6.69
C LEU A 115 0.04 -9.58 5.71
N MET A 116 -0.09 -9.90 4.43
CA MET A 116 -0.57 -8.95 3.43
C MET A 116 -1.99 -8.48 3.78
N TRP A 117 -2.91 -9.41 4.03
CA TRP A 117 -4.29 -9.06 4.38
C TRP A 117 -4.41 -8.35 5.73
N LEU A 118 -3.52 -8.61 6.69
CA LEU A 118 -3.44 -7.84 7.93
C LEU A 118 -3.20 -6.35 7.63
N HIS A 119 -2.22 -6.03 6.79
CA HIS A 119 -1.95 -4.63 6.41
C HIS A 119 -3.09 -4.03 5.57
N VAL A 120 -3.66 -4.79 4.64
CA VAL A 120 -4.79 -4.34 3.81
C VAL A 120 -5.99 -4.01 4.70
N ASN A 121 -6.32 -4.86 5.67
CA ASN A 121 -7.44 -4.67 6.60
C ASN A 121 -7.22 -3.48 7.54
N ASN A 122 -5.98 -3.17 7.91
CA ASN A 122 -5.65 -1.96 8.66
C ASN A 122 -5.83 -0.67 7.85
N ILE A 123 -5.75 -0.74 6.51
CA ILE A 123 -5.98 0.39 5.60
C ILE A 123 -7.46 0.51 5.28
N ASN A 124 -8.07 -0.57 4.80
CA ASN A 124 -9.50 -0.68 4.56
C ASN A 124 -9.96 -2.15 4.60
N PRO A 125 -10.78 -2.55 5.60
CA PRO A 125 -11.25 -3.93 5.75
C PRO A 125 -12.23 -4.38 4.65
N SER A 126 -12.87 -3.48 3.90
CA SER A 126 -13.79 -3.89 2.83
C SER A 126 -13.07 -4.41 1.59
N LEU A 127 -11.78 -4.11 1.43
CA LEU A 127 -11.02 -4.42 0.21
C LEU A 127 -10.90 -5.91 -0.07
N GLN A 128 -10.86 -6.75 0.96
CA GLN A 128 -10.77 -8.20 0.77
C GLN A 128 -12.00 -8.73 0.03
N CYS A 129 -13.20 -8.35 0.45
CA CYS A 129 -14.45 -8.74 -0.20
C CYS A 129 -14.60 -8.12 -1.59
N GLU A 130 -14.11 -6.88 -1.79
CA GLU A 130 -14.17 -6.22 -3.09
C GLU A 130 -13.25 -6.86 -4.14
N VAL A 131 -12.03 -7.24 -3.74
CA VAL A 131 -11.06 -7.86 -4.66
C VAL A 131 -11.35 -9.35 -4.85
N PHE A 132 -11.85 -10.03 -3.82
CA PHE A 132 -12.18 -11.46 -3.84
C PHE A 132 -13.56 -11.75 -3.24
N PRO A 133 -14.64 -11.44 -3.97
CA PRO A 133 -16.01 -11.60 -3.46
C PRO A 133 -16.42 -13.06 -3.21
N ASN A 134 -15.65 -14.04 -3.70
CA ASN A 134 -15.99 -15.47 -3.65
C ASN A 134 -15.04 -16.32 -2.78
N LEU A 135 -14.15 -15.70 -2.00
CA LEU A 135 -13.18 -16.44 -1.17
C LEU A 135 -13.84 -17.20 0.01
N ASP A 136 -15.08 -16.86 0.36
CA ASP A 136 -15.85 -17.47 1.45
C ASP A 136 -16.61 -18.77 1.06
N TYR A 137 -16.53 -19.22 -0.20
CA TYR A 137 -17.25 -20.42 -0.68
C TYR A 137 -16.45 -21.72 -0.72
N VAL A 138 -15.23 -21.73 -0.19
CA VAL A 138 -14.43 -22.97 -0.09
C VAL A 138 -13.98 -23.14 1.35
N ASN A 139 -14.90 -23.63 2.20
CA ASN A 139 -14.67 -24.52 3.34
C ASN A 139 -16.03 -24.90 3.97
N VAL A 140 -16.73 -25.85 3.34
CA VAL A 140 -17.55 -26.88 4.02
C VAL A 140 -16.94 -28.21 3.65
#